data_AF-A0A7X5IRE7-F1
#
_entry.id   AF-A0A7X5IRE7-F1
#
_cell.length_a   1.000
_cell.length_b   1.000
_cell.length_c   1.000
_cell.angle_alpha   90.00
_cell.angle_beta   90.00
_cell.angle_gamma   90.00
#
_symmetry.space_group_name_H-M   'P 1'
#
loop_
_entity.id
_entity.type
_entity.pdbx_description
1 polymer ?
#
loop_
_entity_poly.entity_id
_entity_poly.type
_entity_poly.pdbx_seq_one_letter_code
_entity_poly.pdbx_strand_id
1 'polypeptide(L)'
;MKKIFDIHATKPERPYNAPTVDISLPAAPYELLDVQERLRATDAYEVTVQITYSHTSKYLNLLPIEHGGLYEVNALAEKMSSLEDWQQEAFDGLVKAYASKSDKPVPISRLIDFAYSSECCHVLGGITTHKELGEFLVDNELWGDTEEMSEEVLAKLDYTEIGREAQLSQGGVFTDNSYVEQHSELVEAHKTLDYAPKIPDYTVLLKVGISDCDGERFAHLKLPATSETLNKVLDQIGAVSWQETSFECLDCKAPMLSKLIDNDAGIAEVNRLAETLSKMPQKQLTEYKAILAAVKPNNFDSAVQLIDRMDEYLVTLQYETLEDVARDELNLIVDPRSAEIMIPYLDLDGYGAALVKRLNAELTDYGMVERKDRQPVHTPEEQPQQGGMEMMW
;
A
#
# COMPACT_ATOMS: atom_id res chain seq x y z
N MET A 1 -7.15 5.39 -6.35
CA MET A 1 -7.39 5.84 -4.96
C MET A 1 -6.16 6.59 -4.47
N LYS A 2 -6.34 7.61 -3.62
CA LYS A 2 -5.21 8.35 -3.03
C LYS A 2 -4.45 7.44 -2.05
N LYS A 3 -3.14 7.30 -2.21
CA LYS A 3 -2.28 6.58 -1.25
C LYS A 3 -2.10 7.44 0.01
N ILE A 4 -2.23 6.83 1.18
CA ILE A 4 -2.26 7.45 2.50
C ILE A 4 -1.04 7.08 3.33
N PHE A 5 -0.63 5.81 3.31
CA PHE A 5 0.52 5.35 4.07
C PHE A 5 1.52 4.63 3.18
N ASP A 6 2.79 4.82 3.46
CA ASP A 6 3.81 3.83 3.15
C ASP A 6 4.03 3.00 4.42
N ILE A 7 4.07 1.68 4.24
CA ILE A 7 4.26 0.73 5.33
C ILE A 7 5.40 -0.21 5.05
N HIS A 8 5.91 -0.78 6.13
CA HIS A 8 6.82 -1.90 6.14
C HIS A 8 6.14 -3.10 6.77
N ALA A 9 5.95 -4.18 6.01
CA ALA A 9 5.32 -5.41 6.46
C ALA A 9 6.37 -6.47 6.77
N THR A 10 6.21 -7.11 7.93
CA THR A 10 7.11 -8.14 8.44
C THR A 10 6.30 -9.30 9.01
N LYS A 11 6.92 -10.48 9.06
CA LYS A 11 6.41 -11.60 9.85
C LYS A 11 7.32 -11.79 11.06
N PRO A 12 6.80 -11.67 12.31
CA PRO A 12 7.58 -11.87 13.52
C PRO A 12 8.24 -13.25 13.56
N GLU A 13 9.27 -13.39 14.40
CA GLU A 13 9.99 -14.66 14.64
C GLU A 13 10.75 -15.22 13.42
N ARG A 14 10.90 -14.42 12.35
CA ARG A 14 11.78 -14.73 11.22
C ARG A 14 13.24 -14.35 11.51
N PRO A 15 14.21 -14.96 10.79
CA PRO A 15 15.60 -14.51 10.80
C PRO A 15 15.73 -13.00 10.56
N TYR A 16 16.76 -12.37 11.15
CA TYR A 16 16.97 -10.91 11.03
C TYR A 16 17.15 -10.44 9.58
N ASN A 17 17.66 -11.30 8.70
CA ASN A 17 17.86 -11.07 7.27
C ASN A 17 16.68 -11.53 6.40
N ALA A 18 15.54 -11.90 7.00
CA ALA A 18 14.37 -12.33 6.25
C ALA A 18 13.79 -11.17 5.41
N PRO A 19 13.22 -11.47 4.23
CA PRO A 19 12.65 -10.45 3.37
C PRO A 19 11.47 -9.76 4.06
N THR A 20 11.42 -8.45 3.85
CA THR A 20 10.37 -7.55 4.31
C THR A 20 9.65 -6.99 3.10
N VAL A 21 8.39 -6.59 3.25
CA VAL A 21 7.59 -6.10 2.12
C VAL A 21 7.18 -4.65 2.35
N ASP A 22 7.67 -3.76 1.49
CA ASP A 22 7.23 -2.38 1.44
C ASP A 22 6.06 -2.22 0.47
N ILE A 23 5.02 -1.50 0.90
CA ILE A 23 3.84 -1.19 0.07
C ILE A 23 3.15 0.10 0.51
N SER A 24 2.51 0.79 -0.44
CA SER A 24 1.66 1.95 -0.15
C SER A 24 0.18 1.57 -0.04
N LEU A 25 -0.46 1.99 1.06
CA LEU A 25 -1.87 1.76 1.37
C LEU A 25 -2.73 3.00 1.09
N PRO A 26 -4.02 2.89 0.78
CA PRO A 26 -4.76 1.64 0.62
C PRO A 26 -4.28 0.87 -0.62
N ALA A 27 -4.17 -0.45 -0.46
CA ALA A 27 -3.74 -1.38 -1.49
C ALA A 27 -4.93 -2.24 -1.92
N ALA A 28 -4.90 -2.70 -3.16
CA ALA A 28 -5.94 -3.56 -3.69
C ALA A 28 -5.91 -4.94 -3.02
N PRO A 29 -7.04 -5.68 -2.99
CA PRO A 29 -7.10 -6.97 -2.32
C PRO A 29 -6.01 -7.96 -2.70
N TYR A 30 -5.67 -8.11 -3.98
CA TYR A 30 -4.58 -9.03 -4.36
C TYR A 30 -3.20 -8.51 -3.99
N GLU A 31 -2.98 -7.19 -3.92
CA GLU A 31 -1.73 -6.64 -3.38
C GLU A 31 -1.55 -7.06 -1.90
N LEU A 32 -2.62 -7.02 -1.08
CA LEU A 32 -2.56 -7.45 0.32
C LEU A 32 -2.33 -8.96 0.48
N LEU A 33 -2.98 -9.77 -0.36
CA LEU A 33 -2.75 -11.22 -0.39
C LEU A 33 -1.32 -11.56 -0.82
N ASP A 34 -0.76 -10.77 -1.73
CA ASP A 34 0.60 -10.95 -2.21
C ASP A 34 1.65 -10.62 -1.13
N VAL A 35 1.40 -9.61 -0.27
CA VAL A 35 2.23 -9.34 0.91
C VAL A 35 2.31 -10.56 1.82
N GLN A 36 1.17 -11.21 2.12
CA GLN A 36 1.15 -12.43 2.93
C GLN A 36 1.96 -13.57 2.27
N GLU A 37 1.78 -13.75 0.96
CA GLU A 37 2.47 -14.79 0.20
C GLU A 37 3.98 -14.59 0.17
N ARG A 38 4.46 -13.36 -0.01
CA ARG A 38 5.90 -12.99 0.04
C ARG A 38 6.49 -13.20 1.43
N LEU A 39 5.71 -12.94 2.48
CA LEU A 39 6.11 -13.17 3.87
C LEU A 39 5.89 -14.62 4.36
N ARG A 40 5.45 -15.55 3.50
CA ARG A 40 5.03 -16.92 3.86
C ARG A 40 4.16 -16.96 5.11
N ALA A 41 3.25 -16.00 5.21
CA ALA A 41 2.27 -15.98 6.27
C ALA A 41 1.19 -17.04 5.95
N THR A 42 0.92 -17.92 6.91
CA THR A 42 -0.19 -18.89 6.77
C THR A 42 -1.52 -18.24 7.11
N ASP A 43 -1.47 -17.20 7.94
CA ASP A 43 -2.60 -16.38 8.37
C ASP A 43 -2.22 -14.90 8.30
N ALA A 44 -3.18 -14.04 7.96
CA ALA A 44 -3.04 -12.60 7.97
C ALA A 44 -2.59 -12.04 9.34
N TYR A 45 -2.94 -12.68 10.45
CA TYR A 45 -2.52 -12.27 11.79
C TYR A 45 -1.01 -12.48 12.04
N GLU A 46 -0.32 -13.26 11.21
CA GLU A 46 1.14 -13.41 11.28
C GLU A 46 1.87 -12.21 10.66
N VAL A 47 1.16 -11.31 9.97
CA VAL A 47 1.75 -10.12 9.36
C VAL A 47 1.57 -8.92 10.28
N THR A 48 2.70 -8.36 10.71
CA THR A 48 2.77 -7.11 11.47
C THR A 48 3.29 -6.01 10.56
N VAL A 49 2.63 -4.86 10.58
CA VAL A 49 2.99 -3.70 9.76
C VAL A 49 3.37 -2.50 10.61
N GLN A 50 4.38 -1.78 10.17
CA GLN A 50 4.77 -0.48 10.71
C GLN A 50 4.45 0.60 9.67
N ILE A 51 3.74 1.65 10.07
CA ILE A 51 3.59 2.85 9.23
C ILE A 51 4.93 3.59 9.21
N THR A 52 5.55 3.69 8.05
CA THR A 52 6.84 4.39 7.88
C THR A 52 6.62 5.84 7.48
N TYR A 53 5.54 6.12 6.75
CA TYR A 53 5.19 7.47 6.32
C TYR A 53 3.68 7.63 6.08
N SER A 54 3.15 8.81 6.40
CA SER A 54 1.80 9.25 6.07
C SER A 54 1.85 10.42 5.08
N HIS A 55 1.15 10.27 3.95
CA HIS A 55 1.06 11.27 2.89
C HIS A 55 0.05 12.38 3.20
N THR A 56 -0.85 12.19 4.16
CA THR A 56 -1.94 13.12 4.44
C THR A 56 -1.88 13.77 5.81
N SER A 57 -1.21 13.16 6.79
CA SER A 57 -1.08 13.73 8.14
C SER A 57 0.38 13.91 8.52
N LYS A 58 0.81 15.17 8.64
CA LYS A 58 2.15 15.50 9.17
C LYS A 58 2.29 15.08 10.63
N TYR A 59 1.19 15.10 11.39
CA TYR A 59 1.18 14.72 12.79
C TYR A 59 1.53 13.25 12.98
N LEU A 60 0.97 12.36 12.16
CA LEU A 60 1.32 10.94 12.20
C LEU A 60 2.81 10.69 11.91
N ASN A 61 3.45 11.50 11.06
CA ASN A 61 4.88 11.39 10.78
C ASN A 61 5.80 11.83 11.94
N LEU A 62 5.25 12.54 12.94
CA LEU A 62 6.00 13.04 14.09
C LEU A 62 5.76 12.21 15.36
N LEU A 63 4.78 11.31 15.32
CA LEU A 63 4.35 10.55 16.49
C LEU A 63 4.85 9.10 16.43
N PRO A 64 5.21 8.51 17.57
CA PRO A 64 5.37 7.07 17.64
C PRO A 64 3.99 6.42 17.46
N ILE A 65 3.85 5.52 16.49
CA ILE A 65 2.63 4.76 16.22
C ILE A 65 2.92 3.28 16.51
N GLU A 66 1.99 2.59 17.16
CA GLU A 66 2.12 1.14 17.38
C GLU A 66 2.07 0.39 16.05
N HIS A 67 2.72 -0.76 16.00
CA HIS A 67 2.56 -1.67 14.86
C HIS A 67 1.13 -2.23 14.86
N GLY A 68 0.58 -2.54 13.68
CA GLY A 68 -0.76 -3.10 13.53
C GLY A 68 -0.83 -4.30 12.61
N GLY A 69 -2.03 -4.85 12.42
CA GLY A 69 -2.29 -5.84 11.37
C GLY A 69 -2.38 -5.20 9.98
N LEU A 70 -1.94 -5.93 8.94
CA LEU A 70 -1.97 -5.45 7.56
C LEU A 70 -3.36 -4.94 7.12
N TYR A 71 -4.40 -5.71 7.42
CA TYR A 71 -5.78 -5.38 7.03
C TYR A 71 -6.38 -4.24 7.86
N GLU A 72 -5.99 -4.10 9.12
CA GLU A 72 -6.42 -3.01 9.99
C GLU A 72 -5.87 -1.67 9.49
N VAL A 73 -4.57 -1.64 9.19
CA VAL A 73 -3.92 -0.42 8.67
C VAL A 73 -4.40 -0.12 7.25
N ASN A 74 -4.69 -1.13 6.42
CA ASN A 74 -5.31 -0.90 5.11
C ASN A 74 -6.72 -0.30 5.25
N ALA A 75 -7.55 -0.79 6.18
CA ALA A 75 -8.88 -0.23 6.42
C ALA A 75 -8.82 1.23 6.92
N LEU A 76 -7.85 1.55 7.79
CA LEU A 76 -7.57 2.94 8.18
C LEU A 76 -7.23 3.79 6.95
N ALA A 77 -6.32 3.31 6.09
CA ALA A 77 -5.91 4.00 4.88
C ALA A 77 -7.08 4.21 3.91
N GLU A 78 -7.94 3.21 3.73
CA GLU A 78 -9.15 3.32 2.90
C GLU A 78 -10.08 4.41 3.43
N LYS A 79 -10.37 4.42 4.73
CA LYS A 79 -11.22 5.45 5.34
C LYS A 79 -10.60 6.83 5.17
N MET A 80 -9.32 6.98 5.48
CA MET A 80 -8.60 8.25 5.36
C MET A 80 -8.55 8.76 3.91
N SER A 81 -8.50 7.86 2.92
CA SER A 81 -8.52 8.24 1.50
C SER A 81 -9.82 8.88 1.03
N SER A 82 -10.89 8.73 1.81
CA SER A 82 -12.22 9.29 1.54
C SER A 82 -12.55 10.55 2.34
N LEU A 83 -11.66 10.98 3.25
CA LEU A 83 -11.91 12.16 4.08
C LEU A 83 -11.86 13.44 3.25
N GLU A 84 -12.82 14.31 3.48
CA GLU A 84 -12.78 15.70 3.04
C GLU A 84 -11.78 16.50 3.89
N ASP A 85 -11.35 17.67 3.39
CA ASP A 85 -10.32 18.50 4.05
C ASP A 85 -10.67 18.81 5.52
N TRP A 86 -11.92 19.17 5.82
CA TRP A 86 -12.35 19.46 7.19
C TRP A 86 -12.37 18.19 8.08
N GLN A 87 -12.65 17.02 7.50
CA GLN A 87 -12.62 15.76 8.24
C GLN A 87 -11.18 15.32 8.52
N GLN A 88 -10.26 15.61 7.61
CA GLN A 88 -8.82 15.42 7.83
C GLN A 88 -8.31 16.34 8.96
N GLU A 89 -8.76 17.60 9.01
CA GLU A 89 -8.46 18.50 10.12
C GLU A 89 -9.03 17.99 11.46
N ALA A 90 -10.28 17.50 11.47
CA ALA A 90 -10.87 16.86 12.66
C ALA A 90 -10.03 15.66 13.14
N PHE A 91 -9.62 14.79 12.22
CA PHE A 91 -8.76 13.64 12.52
C PHE A 91 -7.43 14.08 13.12
N ASP A 92 -6.74 15.04 12.51
CA ASP A 92 -5.46 15.55 13.01
C ASP A 92 -5.60 16.20 14.40
N GLY A 93 -6.70 16.92 14.63
CA GLY A 93 -7.04 17.48 15.94
C GLY A 93 -7.22 16.41 17.01
N LEU A 94 -7.95 15.33 16.72
CA LEU A 94 -8.14 14.19 17.63
C LEU A 94 -6.81 13.47 17.93
N VAL A 95 -5.99 13.21 16.90
CA VAL A 95 -4.67 12.60 17.05
C VAL A 95 -3.78 13.45 17.95
N LYS A 96 -3.73 14.76 17.72
CA LYS A 96 -2.92 15.70 18.51
C LYS A 96 -3.43 15.81 19.95
N ALA A 97 -4.74 15.88 20.15
CA ALA A 97 -5.36 15.89 21.48
C ALA A 97 -5.03 14.62 22.26
N TYR A 98 -5.06 13.45 21.61
CA TYR A 98 -4.69 12.18 22.23
C TYR A 98 -3.21 12.11 22.60
N ALA A 99 -2.33 12.43 21.65
CA ALA A 99 -0.87 12.37 21.84
C ALA A 99 -0.38 13.36 22.92
N SER A 100 -1.06 14.49 23.11
CA SER A 100 -0.72 15.45 24.17
C SER A 100 -0.89 14.91 25.59
N LYS A 101 -1.69 13.85 25.77
CA LYS A 101 -2.02 13.27 27.08
C LYS A 101 -1.06 12.17 27.52
N SER A 102 -0.24 11.62 26.61
CA SER A 102 0.60 10.46 26.87
C SER A 102 1.72 10.33 25.84
N ASP A 103 2.95 10.08 26.30
CA ASP A 103 4.11 9.81 25.43
C ASP A 103 4.13 8.38 24.86
N LYS A 104 3.13 7.56 25.18
CA LYS A 104 3.01 6.20 24.63
C LYS A 104 2.71 6.25 23.13
N PRO A 105 3.19 5.26 22.35
CA PRO A 105 2.83 5.14 20.95
C PRO A 105 1.30 5.09 20.76
N VAL A 106 0.82 5.72 19.68
CA VAL A 106 -0.62 5.78 19.38
C VAL A 106 -1.07 4.44 18.80
N PRO A 107 -2.07 3.76 19.39
CA PRO A 107 -2.57 2.50 18.86
C PRO A 107 -3.29 2.66 17.52
N ILE A 108 -3.11 1.71 16.59
CA ILE A 108 -3.85 1.70 15.30
C ILE A 108 -5.36 1.71 15.52
N SER A 109 -5.86 0.98 16.51
CA SER A 109 -7.28 0.97 16.88
C SER A 109 -7.84 2.35 17.21
N ARG A 110 -7.03 3.20 17.86
CA ARG A 110 -7.39 4.59 18.16
C ARG A 110 -7.41 5.46 16.92
N LEU A 111 -6.43 5.30 16.02
CA LEU A 111 -6.43 6.02 14.74
C LEU A 111 -7.68 5.65 13.92
N ILE A 112 -8.09 4.39 13.93
CA ILE A 112 -9.34 3.96 13.28
C ILE A 112 -10.55 4.65 13.91
N ASP A 113 -10.68 4.64 15.24
CA ASP A 113 -11.79 5.34 15.91
C ASP A 113 -11.82 6.83 15.54
N PHE A 114 -10.67 7.51 15.50
CA PHE A 114 -10.57 8.92 15.11
C PHE A 114 -11.01 9.16 13.66
N ALA A 115 -10.58 8.32 12.72
CA ALA A 115 -10.93 8.45 11.30
C ALA A 115 -12.45 8.31 11.03
N TYR A 116 -13.17 7.64 11.93
CA TYR A 116 -14.63 7.51 11.88
C TYR A 116 -15.38 8.53 12.77
N SER A 117 -14.66 9.37 13.52
CA SER A 117 -15.23 10.31 14.50
C SER A 117 -15.11 11.78 14.08
N SER A 118 -14.94 12.08 12.78
CA SER A 118 -14.86 13.46 12.29
C SER A 118 -16.10 14.28 12.66
N GLU A 119 -17.28 13.67 12.61
CA GLU A 119 -18.57 14.29 12.99
C GLU A 119 -18.70 14.55 14.50
N CYS A 120 -17.85 13.93 15.33
CA CYS A 120 -17.82 14.16 16.78
C CYS A 120 -17.02 15.43 17.15
N CYS A 121 -16.55 16.17 16.14
CA CYS A 121 -15.73 17.36 16.32
C CYS A 121 -16.39 18.61 15.73
N HIS A 122 -16.15 19.75 16.36
CA HIS A 122 -16.33 21.07 15.75
C HIS A 122 -14.99 21.54 15.21
N VAL A 123 -14.96 21.87 13.92
CA VAL A 123 -13.76 22.34 13.22
C VAL A 123 -13.98 23.79 12.83
N LEU A 124 -13.21 24.69 13.43
CA LEU A 124 -13.18 26.10 13.07
C LEU A 124 -11.98 26.35 12.15
N GLY A 125 -12.24 26.33 10.85
CA GLY A 125 -11.22 26.56 9.82
C GLY A 125 -10.69 28.00 9.84
N GLY A 126 -9.39 28.17 9.61
CA GLY A 126 -8.70 29.45 9.62
C GLY A 126 -8.30 29.96 11.00
N ILE A 127 -8.64 29.24 12.07
CA ILE A 127 -8.29 29.61 13.44
C ILE A 127 -7.09 28.78 13.90
N THR A 128 -5.93 29.40 14.05
CA THR A 128 -4.67 28.72 14.40
C THR A 128 -4.01 29.27 15.66
N THR A 129 -4.53 30.37 16.19
CA THR A 129 -4.01 31.05 17.38
C THR A 129 -5.10 31.35 18.40
N HIS A 130 -4.70 31.52 19.66
CA HIS A 130 -5.62 31.97 20.71
C HIS A 130 -6.30 33.29 20.40
N LYS A 131 -5.58 34.23 19.78
CA LYS A 131 -6.13 35.54 19.39
C LYS A 131 -7.27 35.37 18.38
N GLU A 132 -7.05 34.60 17.32
CA GLU A 132 -8.06 34.32 16.29
C GLU A 132 -9.28 33.60 16.89
N LEU A 133 -9.06 32.67 17.83
CA LEU A 133 -10.16 31.99 18.52
C LEU A 133 -10.96 32.98 19.38
N GLY A 134 -10.30 33.86 20.12
CA GLY A 134 -10.98 34.88 20.91
C GLY A 134 -11.76 35.86 20.04
N GLU A 135 -11.20 36.30 18.92
CA GLU A 135 -11.89 37.14 17.93
C GLU A 135 -13.15 36.43 17.41
N PHE A 136 -13.02 35.16 16.99
CA PHE A 136 -14.16 34.36 16.54
C PHE A 136 -15.26 34.24 17.60
N LEU A 137 -14.90 33.97 18.86
CA LEU A 137 -15.87 33.81 19.94
C LEU A 137 -16.63 35.11 20.24
N VAL A 138 -15.94 36.26 20.22
CA VAL A 138 -16.57 37.57 20.45
C VAL A 138 -17.43 37.96 19.25
N ASP A 139 -16.93 37.81 18.03
CA ASP A 139 -17.63 38.19 16.80
C ASP A 139 -18.89 37.36 16.54
N ASN A 140 -18.93 36.13 17.02
CA ASN A 140 -20.09 35.23 16.91
C ASN A 140 -20.93 35.18 18.21
N GLU A 141 -20.70 36.08 19.16
CA GLU A 141 -21.49 36.20 20.40
C GLU A 141 -21.47 34.92 21.26
N LEU A 142 -20.36 34.17 21.21
CA LEU A 142 -20.12 32.94 21.96
C LEU A 142 -19.33 33.18 23.25
N TRP A 143 -18.98 34.44 23.57
CA TRP A 143 -18.26 34.82 24.78
C TRP A 143 -18.86 36.08 25.41
N GLY A 144 -19.36 35.98 26.64
CA GLY A 144 -19.97 37.11 27.36
C GLY A 144 -21.26 37.66 26.72
N ASP A 145 -21.79 38.75 27.26
CA ASP A 145 -22.95 39.46 26.70
C ASP A 145 -22.48 40.56 25.71
N THR A 146 -21.92 40.14 24.57
CA THR A 146 -21.31 41.05 23.57
C THR A 146 -22.29 42.00 22.91
N GLU A 147 -23.58 41.64 22.81
CA GLU A 147 -24.64 42.53 22.28
C GLU A 147 -24.78 43.84 23.08
N GLU A 148 -24.41 43.83 24.37
CA GLU A 148 -24.52 45.01 25.24
C GLU A 148 -23.24 45.88 25.26
N MET A 149 -22.20 45.47 24.53
CA MET A 149 -20.89 46.13 24.56
C MET A 149 -20.72 47.14 23.42
N SER A 150 -20.18 48.33 23.73
CA SER A 150 -19.85 49.31 22.69
C SER A 150 -18.57 48.94 21.92
N GLU A 151 -18.44 49.43 20.69
CA GLU A 151 -17.23 49.23 19.85
C GLU A 151 -15.95 49.65 20.58
N GLU A 152 -15.98 50.70 21.40
CA GLU A 152 -14.81 51.14 22.19
C GLU A 152 -14.38 50.15 23.27
N VAL A 153 -15.31 49.35 23.79
CA VAL A 153 -15.02 48.32 24.80
C VAL A 153 -14.53 47.05 24.09
N LEU A 154 -15.18 46.65 23.00
CA LEU A 154 -14.74 45.52 22.16
C LEU A 154 -13.29 45.70 21.71
N ALA A 155 -12.92 46.89 21.25
CA ALA A 155 -11.56 47.21 20.81
C ALA A 155 -10.47 47.13 21.91
N LYS A 156 -10.85 47.00 23.19
CA LYS A 156 -9.94 46.89 24.34
C LYS A 156 -9.89 45.49 24.94
N LEU A 157 -10.65 44.54 24.40
CA LEU A 157 -10.65 43.15 24.87
C LEU A 157 -9.30 42.48 24.59
N ASP A 158 -8.87 41.64 25.53
CA ASP A 158 -7.73 40.75 25.32
C ASP A 158 -8.20 39.44 24.67
N TYR A 159 -8.35 39.48 23.35
CA TYR A 159 -8.77 38.31 22.57
C TYR A 159 -7.83 37.11 22.74
N THR A 160 -6.55 37.34 23.07
CA THR A 160 -5.61 36.23 23.29
C THR A 160 -5.96 35.48 24.57
N GLU A 161 -6.23 36.19 25.66
CA GLU A 161 -6.61 35.56 26.92
C GLU A 161 -8.00 34.90 26.83
N ILE A 162 -8.94 35.53 26.13
CA ILE A 162 -10.28 34.95 25.86
C ILE A 162 -10.15 33.60 25.16
N GLY A 163 -9.43 33.54 24.04
CA GLY A 163 -9.26 32.28 23.31
C GLY A 163 -8.45 31.24 24.08
N ARG A 164 -7.51 31.67 24.93
CA ARG A 164 -6.77 30.76 25.83
C ARG A 164 -7.67 30.12 26.87
N GLU A 165 -8.53 30.91 27.51
CA GLU A 165 -9.49 30.41 28.50
C GLU A 165 -10.50 29.46 27.84
N ALA A 166 -11.00 29.82 26.65
CA ALA A 166 -11.88 28.96 25.86
C ALA A 166 -11.21 27.63 25.52
N GLN A 167 -9.97 27.66 25.00
CA GLN A 167 -9.24 26.42 24.70
C GLN A 167 -9.09 25.53 25.94
N LEU A 168 -8.70 26.10 27.08
CA LEU A 168 -8.46 25.32 28.30
C LEU A 168 -9.75 24.73 28.88
N SER A 169 -10.87 25.44 28.76
CA SER A 169 -12.17 24.99 29.25
C SER A 169 -12.82 23.94 28.35
N GLN A 170 -12.72 24.11 27.03
CA GLN A 170 -13.29 23.22 26.03
C GLN A 170 -12.38 22.03 25.68
N GLY A 171 -11.07 22.15 25.95
CA GLY A 171 -10.09 21.11 25.66
C GLY A 171 -9.76 20.97 24.17
N GLY A 172 -10.03 21.99 23.36
CA GLY A 172 -9.75 21.99 21.93
C GLY A 172 -8.27 22.18 21.59
N VAL A 173 -7.93 21.90 20.34
CA VAL A 173 -6.55 21.86 19.86
C VAL A 173 -6.43 22.59 18.52
N PHE A 174 -5.41 23.44 18.40
CA PHE A 174 -5.04 24.03 17.11
C PHE A 174 -4.31 23.01 16.24
N THR A 175 -4.72 22.85 14.99
CA THR A 175 -4.00 22.12 13.93
C THR A 175 -3.21 23.11 13.07
N ASP A 176 -2.75 22.69 11.89
CA ASP A 176 -2.03 23.58 10.97
C ASP A 176 -2.94 24.71 10.43
N ASN A 177 -4.25 24.45 10.28
CA ASN A 177 -5.17 25.37 9.64
C ASN A 177 -6.47 25.61 10.42
N SER A 178 -6.70 24.93 11.54
CA SER A 178 -8.00 24.94 12.22
C SER A 178 -7.89 24.85 13.75
N TYR A 179 -8.97 25.17 14.44
CA TYR A 179 -9.18 24.82 15.83
C TYR A 179 -10.20 23.69 15.90
N VAL A 180 -9.85 22.60 16.57
CA VAL A 180 -10.66 21.38 16.64
C VAL A 180 -11.04 21.10 18.09
N GLU A 181 -12.35 20.98 18.34
CA GLU A 181 -12.92 20.62 19.64
C GLU A 181 -13.77 19.35 19.50
N GLN A 182 -13.55 18.37 20.37
CA GLN A 182 -14.42 17.20 20.45
C GLN A 182 -15.68 17.56 21.24
N HIS A 183 -16.86 17.49 20.62
CA HIS A 183 -18.14 17.86 21.27
C HIS A 183 -18.95 16.65 21.76
N SER A 184 -18.63 15.45 21.28
CA SER A 184 -19.35 14.21 21.64
C SER A 184 -18.43 13.01 21.74
N GLU A 185 -18.95 11.89 22.26
CA GLU A 185 -18.20 10.64 22.40
C GLU A 185 -17.74 10.10 21.05
N LEU A 186 -16.54 9.51 21.04
CA LEU A 186 -15.95 8.95 19.83
C LEU A 186 -16.67 7.67 19.40
N VAL A 187 -16.71 7.44 18.09
CA VAL A 187 -17.17 6.19 17.51
C VAL A 187 -16.10 5.12 17.75
N GLU A 188 -16.43 4.05 18.48
CA GLU A 188 -15.56 2.88 18.67
C GLU A 188 -15.59 1.95 17.42
N ALA A 189 -15.31 2.51 16.25
CA ALA A 189 -15.40 1.84 14.97
C ALA A 189 -14.53 0.57 14.90
N HIS A 190 -13.34 0.59 15.51
CA HIS A 190 -12.40 -0.53 15.44
C HIS A 190 -12.98 -1.86 15.94
N LYS A 191 -13.92 -1.83 16.89
CA LYS A 191 -14.55 -3.04 17.45
C LYS A 191 -15.57 -3.68 16.51
N THR A 192 -16.04 -2.93 15.53
CA THR A 192 -17.18 -3.29 14.67
C THR A 192 -16.77 -3.61 13.25
N LEU A 193 -15.58 -3.15 12.82
CA LEU A 193 -15.07 -3.38 11.49
C LEU A 193 -14.62 -4.83 11.30
N ASP A 194 -14.83 -5.33 10.09
CA ASP A 194 -14.36 -6.65 9.67
C ASP A 194 -13.04 -6.50 8.90
N TYR A 195 -11.96 -6.99 9.50
CA TYR A 195 -10.62 -6.99 8.94
C TYR A 195 -10.25 -8.34 8.29
N ALA A 196 -11.21 -9.25 8.11
CA ALA A 196 -10.94 -10.53 7.49
C ALA A 196 -10.39 -10.35 6.07
N PRO A 197 -9.34 -11.10 5.68
CA PRO A 197 -8.86 -11.13 4.31
C PRO A 197 -9.98 -11.51 3.34
N LYS A 198 -10.22 -10.65 2.34
CA LYS A 198 -11.23 -10.91 1.30
C LYS A 198 -10.54 -11.43 0.06
N ILE A 199 -10.90 -12.66 -0.34
CA ILE A 199 -10.50 -13.21 -1.63
C ILE A 199 -11.45 -12.62 -2.68
N PRO A 200 -10.96 -11.88 -3.68
CA PRO A 200 -11.82 -11.32 -4.72
C PRO A 200 -12.54 -12.38 -5.55
N ASP A 201 -13.71 -12.03 -6.06
CA ASP A 201 -14.50 -12.83 -7.01
C ASP A 201 -14.05 -12.64 -8.48
N TYR A 202 -12.93 -11.95 -8.69
CA TYR A 202 -12.31 -11.69 -9.98
C TYR A 202 -10.85 -12.10 -9.98
N THR A 203 -10.25 -12.29 -11.15
CA THR A 203 -8.81 -12.49 -11.32
C THR A 203 -8.10 -11.21 -11.74
N VAL A 204 -8.76 -10.41 -12.58
CA VAL A 204 -8.31 -9.05 -12.94
C VAL A 204 -9.52 -8.12 -12.83
N LEU A 205 -9.34 -6.97 -12.20
CA LEU A 205 -10.33 -5.90 -12.14
C LEU A 205 -9.85 -4.73 -12.98
N LEU A 206 -10.64 -4.37 -13.99
CA LEU A 206 -10.36 -3.24 -14.86
C LEU A 206 -11.33 -2.09 -14.60
N LYS A 207 -10.83 -0.86 -14.70
CA LYS A 207 -11.65 0.33 -14.93
C LYS A 207 -11.60 0.64 -16.42
N VAL A 208 -12.73 0.44 -17.10
CA VAL A 208 -12.88 0.72 -18.53
C VAL A 208 -13.58 2.06 -18.69
N GLY A 209 -13.09 2.92 -19.56
CA GLY A 209 -13.74 4.20 -19.85
C GLY A 209 -13.55 4.69 -21.27
N ILE A 210 -14.41 5.64 -21.63
CA ILE A 210 -14.33 6.42 -22.86
C ILE A 210 -14.32 7.89 -22.48
N SER A 211 -13.47 8.66 -23.17
CA SER A 211 -13.43 10.12 -23.06
C SER A 211 -13.84 10.68 -24.42
N ASP A 212 -15.05 11.22 -24.49
CA ASP A 212 -15.62 11.83 -25.70
C ASP A 212 -16.08 13.28 -25.43
N CYS A 213 -16.74 13.90 -26.42
CA CYS A 213 -17.24 15.27 -26.32
C CYS A 213 -18.35 15.45 -25.26
N ASP A 214 -19.03 14.37 -24.88
CA ASP A 214 -20.15 14.35 -23.93
C ASP A 214 -19.70 14.08 -22.48
N GLY A 215 -18.39 13.89 -22.27
CA GLY A 215 -17.76 13.72 -20.96
C GLY A 215 -17.08 12.35 -20.79
N GLU A 216 -16.57 12.10 -19.58
CA GLU A 216 -15.92 10.83 -19.26
C GLU A 216 -16.93 9.85 -18.67
N ARG A 217 -17.01 8.65 -19.24
CA ARG A 217 -17.85 7.57 -18.73
C ARG A 217 -16.96 6.37 -18.41
N PHE A 218 -17.19 5.74 -17.26
CA PHE A 218 -16.43 4.58 -16.84
C PHE A 218 -17.31 3.49 -16.23
N ALA A 219 -16.83 2.25 -16.32
CA ALA A 219 -17.43 1.08 -15.72
C ALA A 219 -16.32 0.14 -15.20
N HIS A 220 -16.63 -0.61 -14.15
CA HIS A 220 -15.74 -1.65 -13.65
C HIS A 220 -16.04 -2.98 -14.33
N LEU A 221 -15.00 -3.68 -14.77
CA LEU A 221 -15.10 -4.97 -15.44
C LEU A 221 -14.26 -6.01 -14.67
N LYS A 222 -14.94 -7.06 -14.22
CA LYS A 222 -14.32 -8.23 -13.58
C LYS A 222 -13.98 -9.26 -14.66
N LEU A 223 -12.74 -9.71 -14.69
CA LEU A 223 -12.27 -10.76 -15.59
C LEU A 223 -11.85 -12.01 -14.80
N PRO A 224 -12.02 -13.23 -15.36
CA PRO A 224 -12.53 -13.50 -16.70
C PRO A 224 -14.03 -13.22 -16.86
N ALA A 225 -14.43 -12.72 -18.03
CA ALA A 225 -15.79 -12.36 -18.38
C ALA A 225 -16.27 -13.08 -19.65
N THR A 226 -17.58 -13.33 -19.73
CA THR A 226 -18.23 -13.82 -20.95
C THR A 226 -18.37 -12.70 -21.97
N SER A 227 -18.53 -13.05 -23.26
CA SER A 227 -18.81 -12.07 -24.31
C SER A 227 -20.06 -11.23 -24.05
N GLU A 228 -21.07 -11.80 -23.38
CA GLU A 228 -22.27 -11.07 -22.98
C GLU A 228 -21.95 -9.96 -21.97
N THR A 229 -21.14 -10.26 -20.94
CA THR A 229 -20.71 -9.27 -19.95
C THR A 229 -19.84 -8.19 -20.58
N LEU A 230 -18.93 -8.57 -21.49
CA LEU A 230 -18.10 -7.61 -22.23
C LEU A 230 -18.96 -6.63 -23.04
N ASN A 231 -19.96 -7.13 -23.77
CA ASN A 231 -20.86 -6.28 -24.55
C ASN A 231 -21.71 -5.36 -23.65
N LYS A 232 -22.21 -5.87 -22.52
CA LYS A 232 -22.96 -5.05 -21.55
C LYS A 232 -22.14 -3.86 -21.03
N VAL A 233 -20.84 -4.06 -20.81
CA VAL A 233 -19.96 -2.96 -20.37
C VAL A 233 -19.78 -1.92 -21.47
N LEU A 234 -19.60 -2.33 -22.74
CA LEU A 234 -19.57 -1.41 -23.88
C LEU A 234 -20.87 -0.60 -23.99
N ASP A 235 -22.02 -1.27 -23.90
CA ASP A 235 -23.34 -0.62 -23.94
C ASP A 235 -23.50 0.39 -22.78
N GLN A 236 -23.02 0.05 -21.58
CA GLN A 236 -23.09 0.92 -20.40
C GLN A 236 -22.27 2.20 -20.56
N ILE A 237 -21.08 2.12 -21.15
CA ILE A 237 -20.22 3.29 -21.40
C ILE A 237 -20.55 3.99 -22.73
N GLY A 238 -21.39 3.37 -23.57
CA GLY A 238 -21.79 3.87 -24.88
C GLY A 238 -20.71 3.75 -25.96
N ALA A 239 -19.76 2.82 -25.79
CA ALA A 239 -18.70 2.58 -26.77
C ALA A 239 -19.17 1.61 -27.86
N VAL A 240 -18.84 1.88 -29.12
CA VAL A 240 -19.21 0.99 -30.24
C VAL A 240 -18.26 -0.20 -30.32
N SER A 241 -17.01 -0.01 -29.87
CA SER A 241 -15.98 -1.02 -29.94
C SER A 241 -14.89 -0.81 -28.89
N TRP A 242 -14.15 -1.87 -28.57
CA TRP A 242 -13.03 -1.80 -27.63
C TRP A 242 -11.87 -0.92 -28.11
N GLN A 243 -11.77 -0.66 -29.41
CA GLN A 243 -10.75 0.24 -29.99
C GLN A 243 -10.94 1.70 -29.55
N GLU A 244 -12.15 2.08 -29.14
CA GLU A 244 -12.49 3.43 -28.66
C GLU A 244 -12.40 3.54 -27.14
N THR A 245 -12.10 2.43 -26.45
CA THR A 245 -12.04 2.38 -24.99
C THR A 245 -10.61 2.47 -24.51
N SER A 246 -10.45 3.05 -23.32
CA SER A 246 -9.26 2.92 -22.50
C SER A 246 -9.58 2.09 -21.27
N PHE A 247 -8.65 1.24 -20.82
CA PHE A 247 -8.78 0.55 -19.56
C PHE A 247 -7.50 0.61 -18.74
N GLU A 248 -7.69 0.65 -17.42
CA GLU A 248 -6.65 0.65 -16.39
C GLU A 248 -6.86 -0.59 -15.50
N CYS A 249 -5.79 -1.32 -15.21
CA CYS A 249 -5.85 -2.42 -14.26
C CYS A 249 -5.85 -1.90 -12.83
N LEU A 250 -6.97 -2.07 -12.12
CA LEU A 250 -7.11 -1.69 -10.72
C LEU A 250 -6.58 -2.75 -9.76
N ASP A 251 -6.75 -4.03 -10.10
CA ASP A 251 -6.29 -5.14 -9.28
C ASP A 251 -6.05 -6.41 -10.12
N CYS A 252 -5.08 -7.23 -9.73
CA CYS A 252 -4.72 -8.45 -10.45
C CYS A 252 -4.18 -9.52 -9.49
N LYS A 253 -4.62 -10.77 -9.67
CA LYS A 253 -4.19 -11.94 -8.91
C LYS A 253 -2.66 -12.15 -8.90
N ALA A 254 -1.97 -11.64 -9.92
CA ALA A 254 -0.53 -11.43 -9.92
C ALA A 254 -0.24 -9.92 -9.99
N PRO A 255 -0.04 -9.24 -8.85
CA PRO A 255 0.02 -7.78 -8.81
C PRO A 255 1.10 -7.15 -9.71
N MET A 256 2.22 -7.84 -9.96
CA MET A 256 3.27 -7.39 -10.88
C MET A 256 2.76 -7.17 -12.32
N LEU A 257 1.68 -7.83 -12.72
CA LEU A 257 1.07 -7.66 -14.05
C LEU A 257 0.22 -6.41 -14.16
N SER A 258 -0.23 -5.82 -13.04
CA SER A 258 -1.14 -4.66 -13.06
C SER A 258 -0.60 -3.50 -13.90
N LYS A 259 0.70 -3.23 -13.80
CA LYS A 259 1.39 -2.17 -14.57
C LYS A 259 1.64 -2.53 -16.03
N LEU A 260 1.61 -3.81 -16.38
CA LEU A 260 1.80 -4.30 -17.74
C LEU A 260 0.48 -4.42 -18.49
N ILE A 261 -0.64 -4.54 -17.79
CA ILE A 261 -1.98 -4.59 -18.38
C ILE A 261 -2.40 -3.17 -18.74
N ASP A 262 -2.24 -2.84 -20.02
CA ASP A 262 -2.66 -1.58 -20.62
C ASP A 262 -3.50 -1.84 -21.87
N ASN A 263 -3.84 -0.76 -22.60
CA ASN A 263 -4.67 -0.85 -23.80
C ASN A 263 -4.01 -1.63 -24.94
N ASP A 264 -2.68 -1.64 -25.03
CA ASP A 264 -1.94 -2.29 -26.10
C ASP A 264 -2.04 -3.83 -25.99
N ALA A 265 -2.21 -4.34 -24.77
CA ALA A 265 -2.49 -5.75 -24.51
C ALA A 265 -3.77 -6.26 -25.20
N GLY A 266 -4.77 -5.38 -25.38
CA GLY A 266 -6.08 -5.74 -25.92
C GLY A 266 -6.95 -6.57 -24.96
N ILE A 267 -8.24 -6.20 -24.83
CA ILE A 267 -9.15 -6.79 -23.84
C ILE A 267 -9.29 -8.32 -23.95
N ALA A 268 -9.21 -8.87 -25.16
CA ALA A 268 -9.38 -10.30 -25.40
C ALA A 268 -8.24 -11.13 -24.79
N GLU A 269 -6.99 -10.67 -24.95
CA GLU A 269 -5.83 -11.33 -24.38
C GLU A 269 -5.76 -11.14 -22.87
N VAL A 270 -6.13 -9.96 -22.35
CA VAL A 270 -6.25 -9.73 -20.90
C VAL A 270 -7.32 -10.67 -20.30
N ASN A 271 -8.45 -10.87 -20.97
CA ASN A 271 -9.48 -11.82 -20.53
C ASN A 271 -8.99 -13.26 -20.54
N ARG A 272 -8.21 -13.66 -21.56
CA ARG A 272 -7.61 -15.00 -21.67
C ARG A 272 -6.54 -15.24 -20.59
N LEU A 273 -5.73 -14.23 -20.30
CA LEU A 273 -4.77 -14.26 -19.19
C LEU A 273 -5.51 -14.43 -17.86
N ALA A 274 -6.57 -13.65 -17.63
CA ALA A 274 -7.39 -13.76 -16.42
C ALA A 274 -7.99 -15.17 -16.28
N GLU A 275 -8.49 -15.76 -17.37
CA GLU A 275 -8.98 -17.14 -17.36
C GLU A 275 -7.87 -18.15 -17.01
N THR A 276 -6.67 -17.95 -17.57
CA THR A 276 -5.51 -18.82 -17.33
C THR A 276 -5.07 -18.76 -15.87
N LEU A 277 -4.90 -17.56 -15.31
CA LEU A 277 -4.55 -17.33 -13.90
C LEU A 277 -5.65 -17.79 -12.92
N SER A 278 -6.92 -17.77 -13.33
CA SER A 278 -8.03 -18.26 -12.51
C SER A 278 -7.96 -19.78 -12.29
N LYS A 279 -7.54 -20.53 -13.32
CA LYS A 279 -7.45 -22.00 -13.32
C LYS A 279 -6.10 -22.54 -12.85
N MET A 280 -5.09 -21.67 -12.76
CA MET A 280 -3.75 -22.03 -12.33
C MET A 280 -3.74 -22.47 -10.85
N PRO A 281 -3.21 -23.66 -10.52
CA PRO A 281 -3.05 -24.10 -9.13
C PRO A 281 -2.17 -23.14 -8.33
N GLN A 282 -2.44 -22.98 -7.02
CA GLN A 282 -1.74 -21.99 -6.20
C GLN A 282 -0.21 -22.12 -6.26
N LYS A 283 0.33 -23.34 -6.18
CA LYS A 283 1.78 -23.57 -6.27
C LYS A 283 2.36 -23.04 -7.59
N GLN A 284 1.70 -23.34 -8.70
CA GLN A 284 2.15 -22.88 -10.02
C GLN A 284 2.01 -21.35 -10.15
N LEU A 285 0.98 -20.76 -9.54
CA LEU A 285 0.85 -19.30 -9.50
C LEU A 285 2.01 -18.65 -8.72
N THR A 286 2.40 -19.21 -7.57
CA THR A 286 3.56 -18.74 -6.81
C THR A 286 4.85 -18.89 -7.64
N GLU A 287 5.03 -20.01 -8.34
CA GLU A 287 6.18 -20.22 -9.24
C GLU A 287 6.20 -19.18 -10.38
N TYR A 288 5.04 -18.88 -10.96
CA TYR A 288 4.92 -17.86 -12.00
C TYR A 288 5.23 -16.46 -11.48
N LYS A 289 4.75 -16.09 -10.28
CA LYS A 289 5.12 -14.83 -9.62
C LYS A 289 6.63 -14.75 -9.36
N ALA A 290 7.26 -15.82 -8.89
CA ALA A 290 8.72 -15.86 -8.74
C ALA A 290 9.44 -15.58 -10.06
N ILE A 291 9.01 -16.23 -11.15
CA ILE A 291 9.57 -16.02 -12.50
C ILE A 291 9.36 -14.56 -12.96
N LEU A 292 8.17 -13.99 -12.78
CA LEU A 292 7.91 -12.58 -13.11
C LEU A 292 8.83 -11.63 -12.32
N ALA A 293 9.01 -11.86 -11.02
CA ALA A 293 9.87 -11.05 -10.16
C ALA A 293 11.34 -11.14 -10.58
N ALA A 294 11.78 -12.31 -11.06
CA ALA A 294 13.15 -12.53 -11.48
C ALA A 294 13.44 -12.03 -12.91
N VAL A 295 12.57 -12.35 -13.86
CA VAL A 295 12.73 -12.00 -15.28
C VAL A 295 12.43 -10.52 -15.54
N LYS A 296 11.48 -9.94 -14.79
CA LYS A 296 11.04 -8.52 -14.91
C LYS A 296 10.66 -8.17 -16.36
N PRO A 297 9.61 -8.80 -16.94
CA PRO A 297 9.21 -8.55 -18.33
C PRO A 297 8.83 -7.08 -18.54
N ASN A 298 9.26 -6.52 -19.68
CA ASN A 298 9.06 -5.10 -20.00
C ASN A 298 7.69 -4.79 -20.61
N ASN A 299 6.90 -5.79 -20.98
CA ASN A 299 5.58 -5.63 -21.59
C ASN A 299 4.66 -6.82 -21.30
N PHE A 300 3.37 -6.62 -21.59
CA PHE A 300 2.32 -7.63 -21.42
C PHE A 300 2.62 -8.95 -22.14
N ASP A 301 2.95 -8.89 -23.44
CA ASP A 301 3.16 -10.09 -24.26
C ASP A 301 4.29 -10.96 -23.72
N SER A 302 5.38 -10.34 -23.27
CA SER A 302 6.51 -11.05 -22.66
C SER A 302 6.10 -11.74 -21.36
N ALA A 303 5.26 -11.09 -20.56
CA ALA A 303 4.72 -11.69 -19.34
C ALA A 303 3.81 -12.88 -19.65
N VAL A 304 2.92 -12.76 -20.65
CA VAL A 304 2.06 -13.86 -21.10
C VAL A 304 2.88 -15.04 -21.62
N GLN A 305 3.92 -14.79 -22.44
CA GLN A 305 4.80 -15.84 -22.95
C GLN A 305 5.54 -16.62 -21.85
N LEU A 306 5.79 -16.00 -20.68
CA LEU A 306 6.41 -16.71 -19.56
C LEU A 306 5.51 -17.81 -18.98
N ILE A 307 4.19 -17.72 -19.13
CA ILE A 307 3.27 -18.78 -18.70
C ILE A 307 3.53 -20.07 -19.49
N ASP A 308 3.72 -19.96 -20.80
CA ASP A 308 3.98 -21.10 -21.68
C ASP A 308 5.39 -21.67 -21.52
N ARG A 309 6.32 -20.88 -20.96
CA ARG A 309 7.74 -21.21 -20.81
C ARG A 309 8.16 -21.44 -19.36
N MET A 310 7.20 -21.59 -18.44
CA MET A 310 7.50 -21.82 -17.02
C MET A 310 8.39 -23.05 -16.80
N ASP A 311 8.26 -24.06 -17.65
CA ASP A 311 9.06 -25.28 -17.59
C ASP A 311 10.52 -25.08 -18.01
N GLU A 312 10.91 -23.92 -18.55
CA GLU A 312 12.32 -23.56 -18.77
C GLU A 312 13.02 -23.16 -17.46
N TYR A 313 12.26 -22.89 -16.40
CA TYR A 313 12.76 -22.44 -15.11
C TYR A 313 12.69 -23.54 -14.05
N LEU A 314 13.59 -23.45 -13.07
CA LEU A 314 13.53 -24.18 -11.81
C LEU A 314 13.29 -23.16 -10.72
N VAL A 315 12.18 -23.31 -10.00
CA VAL A 315 11.79 -22.41 -8.92
C VAL A 315 11.86 -23.16 -7.60
N THR A 316 12.64 -22.60 -6.67
CA THR A 316 12.88 -23.15 -5.33
C THR A 316 12.23 -22.24 -4.30
N LEU A 317 10.95 -22.49 -4.02
CA LEU A 317 10.09 -21.62 -3.19
C LEU A 317 10.54 -21.52 -1.73
N GLN A 318 11.29 -22.52 -1.23
CA GLN A 318 11.73 -22.61 0.15
C GLN A 318 12.91 -21.70 0.50
N TYR A 319 13.63 -21.16 -0.49
CA TYR A 319 14.75 -20.25 -0.23
C TYR A 319 14.23 -18.85 -0.02
N GLU A 320 14.32 -18.34 1.20
CA GLU A 320 13.92 -16.98 1.53
C GLU A 320 15.12 -16.04 1.61
N THR A 321 16.27 -16.59 2.00
CA THR A 321 17.51 -15.86 2.22
C THR A 321 18.68 -16.51 1.48
N LEU A 322 19.75 -15.76 1.28
CA LEU A 322 21.02 -16.30 0.76
C LEU A 322 21.59 -17.37 1.70
N GLU A 323 21.35 -17.21 3.00
CA GLU A 323 21.75 -18.19 4.01
C GLU A 323 21.05 -19.55 3.80
N ASP A 324 19.77 -19.58 3.40
CA ASP A 324 19.06 -20.82 3.09
C ASP A 324 19.70 -21.56 1.92
N VAL A 325 20.06 -20.82 0.85
CA VAL A 325 20.77 -21.36 -0.31
C VAL A 325 22.11 -21.97 0.11
N ALA A 326 22.86 -21.24 0.94
CA ALA A 326 24.16 -21.69 1.43
C ALA A 326 24.04 -22.94 2.31
N ARG A 327 23.08 -22.96 3.24
CA ARG A 327 22.84 -24.11 4.13
C ARG A 327 22.46 -25.36 3.37
N ASP A 328 21.57 -25.26 2.38
CA ASP A 328 21.15 -26.41 1.60
C ASP A 328 22.33 -27.00 0.82
N GLU A 329 23.10 -26.17 0.10
CA GLU A 329 24.30 -26.62 -0.62
C GLU A 329 25.33 -27.25 0.34
N LEU A 330 25.53 -26.67 1.53
CA LEU A 330 26.47 -27.19 2.52
C LEU A 330 26.07 -28.59 3.01
N ASN A 331 24.77 -28.82 3.26
CA ASN A 331 24.23 -30.11 3.66
C ASN A 331 24.28 -31.17 2.54
N LEU A 332 24.43 -30.76 1.28
CA LEU A 332 24.64 -31.67 0.15
C LEU A 332 26.10 -32.12 0.03
N ILE A 333 27.06 -31.23 0.31
CA ILE A 333 28.50 -31.49 0.09
C ILE A 333 29.25 -31.92 1.35
N VAL A 334 28.70 -31.66 2.53
CA VAL A 334 29.27 -32.03 3.85
C VAL A 334 28.28 -32.92 4.59
N ASP A 335 28.77 -33.85 5.40
CA ASP A 335 27.91 -34.55 6.34
C ASP A 335 27.21 -33.59 7.33
N PRO A 336 25.94 -33.84 7.71
CA PRO A 336 25.15 -32.89 8.50
C PRO A 336 25.78 -32.48 9.85
N ARG A 337 26.49 -33.39 10.52
CA ARG A 337 27.11 -33.09 11.82
C ARG A 337 28.27 -32.13 11.69
N SER A 338 29.10 -32.32 10.67
CA SER A 338 30.19 -31.39 10.39
C SER A 338 29.65 -30.04 9.88
N ALA A 339 28.58 -30.04 9.08
CA ALA A 339 27.91 -28.81 8.63
C ALA A 339 27.39 -27.98 9.82
N GLU A 340 26.68 -28.60 10.77
CA GLU A 340 26.20 -27.94 11.99
C GLU A 340 27.31 -27.28 12.81
N ILE A 341 28.50 -27.91 12.90
CA ILE A 341 29.65 -27.36 13.61
C ILE A 341 30.26 -26.17 12.84
N MET A 342 30.24 -26.21 11.50
CA MET A 342 30.86 -25.17 10.67
C MET A 342 29.99 -23.93 10.50
N ILE A 343 28.67 -24.09 10.37
CA ILE A 343 27.69 -23.02 10.10
C ILE A 343 27.94 -21.74 10.94
N PRO A 344 28.14 -21.80 12.27
CA PRO A 344 28.35 -20.60 13.08
C PRO A 344 29.63 -19.80 12.77
N TYR A 345 30.57 -20.39 12.03
CA TYR A 345 31.87 -19.80 11.69
C TYR A 345 32.00 -19.44 10.21
N LEU A 346 30.98 -19.71 9.39
CA LEU A 346 30.98 -19.45 7.97
C LEU A 346 30.24 -18.15 7.64
N ASP A 347 30.74 -17.43 6.65
CA ASP A 347 29.98 -16.38 5.98
C ASP A 347 28.98 -17.02 5.00
N LEU A 348 27.81 -17.36 5.52
CA LEU A 348 26.77 -18.02 4.74
C LEU A 348 26.10 -17.08 3.74
N ASP A 349 25.94 -15.79 4.07
CA ASP A 349 25.40 -14.80 3.12
C ASP A 349 26.33 -14.64 1.91
N GLY A 350 27.64 -14.49 2.14
CA GLY A 350 28.64 -14.41 1.08
C GLY A 350 28.73 -15.70 0.24
N TYR A 351 28.64 -16.87 0.87
CA TYR A 351 28.60 -18.14 0.15
C TYR A 351 27.33 -18.29 -0.69
N GLY A 352 26.16 -17.98 -0.12
CA GLY A 352 24.88 -17.99 -0.82
C GLY A 352 24.87 -17.07 -2.03
N ALA A 353 25.38 -15.84 -1.88
CA ALA A 353 25.53 -14.90 -2.98
C ALA A 353 26.42 -15.45 -4.12
N ALA A 354 27.52 -16.11 -3.77
CA ALA A 354 28.40 -16.75 -4.75
C ALA A 354 27.71 -17.90 -5.49
N LEU A 355 26.88 -18.69 -4.80
CA LEU A 355 26.10 -19.78 -5.40
C LEU A 355 25.05 -19.25 -6.37
N VAL A 356 24.23 -18.28 -5.94
CA VAL A 356 23.21 -17.64 -6.79
C VAL A 356 23.86 -17.08 -8.07
N LYS A 357 24.97 -16.36 -7.93
CA LYS A 357 25.73 -15.83 -9.06
C LYS A 357 26.27 -16.93 -9.98
N ARG A 358 26.84 -18.01 -9.42
CA ARG A 358 27.37 -19.14 -10.19
C ARG A 358 26.29 -19.81 -11.04
N LEU A 359 25.07 -19.90 -10.51
CA LEU A 359 23.94 -20.54 -11.16
C LEU A 359 23.22 -19.63 -12.15
N ASN A 360 23.63 -18.35 -12.25
CA ASN A 360 22.92 -17.30 -12.96
C ASN A 360 21.45 -17.18 -12.51
N ALA A 361 21.22 -17.46 -11.23
CA ALA A 361 19.92 -17.45 -10.58
C ALA A 361 19.59 -16.07 -10.02
N GLU A 362 18.33 -15.85 -9.68
CA GLU A 362 17.85 -14.68 -8.93
C GLU A 362 17.10 -15.17 -7.69
N LEU A 363 17.43 -14.61 -6.52
CA LEU A 363 16.64 -14.80 -5.31
C LEU A 363 15.57 -13.70 -5.25
N THR A 364 14.31 -14.11 -5.18
CA THR A 364 13.14 -13.21 -5.10
C THR A 364 12.41 -13.42 -3.77
N ASP A 365 11.48 -12.54 -3.43
CA ASP A 365 10.59 -12.72 -2.27
C ASP A 365 9.67 -13.95 -2.39
N TYR A 366 9.62 -14.57 -3.57
CA TYR A 366 8.88 -15.81 -3.82
C TYR A 366 9.78 -17.04 -3.89
N GLY A 367 11.09 -16.90 -3.71
CA GLY A 367 12.04 -18.01 -3.84
C GLY A 367 13.12 -17.75 -4.87
N MET A 368 14.03 -18.72 -5.00
CA MET A 368 15.10 -18.67 -5.99
C MET A 368 14.62 -19.19 -7.34
N VAL A 369 14.95 -18.47 -8.40
CA VAL A 369 14.64 -18.83 -9.79
C VAL A 369 15.94 -19.02 -10.55
N GLU A 370 16.07 -20.14 -11.26
CA GLU A 370 17.17 -20.39 -12.19
C GLU A 370 16.64 -20.93 -13.52
N ARG A 371 17.36 -20.67 -14.62
CA ARG A 371 17.04 -21.27 -15.92
C ARG A 371 17.71 -22.64 -16.04
N LYS A 372 16.99 -23.62 -16.60
CA LYS A 372 17.52 -24.98 -16.83
C LYS A 372 18.74 -25.02 -17.74
N ASP A 373 18.85 -24.06 -18.66
CA ASP A 373 19.98 -23.92 -19.59
C ASP A 373 21.18 -23.17 -18.98
N ARG A 374 21.11 -22.77 -17.70
CA ARG A 374 22.13 -22.00 -16.96
C ARG A 374 22.43 -20.62 -17.55
N GLN A 375 21.61 -20.13 -18.47
CA GLN A 375 21.69 -18.73 -18.90
C GLN A 375 21.15 -17.80 -17.79
N PRO A 376 21.54 -16.51 -17.78
CA PRO A 376 20.92 -15.50 -16.94
C PRO A 376 19.39 -15.51 -17.03
N VAL A 377 18.75 -15.49 -15.85
CA VAL A 377 17.29 -15.36 -15.72
C VAL A 377 16.83 -14.02 -16.30
N HIS A 378 17.57 -12.96 -15.99
CA HIS A 378 17.41 -11.65 -16.63
C HIS A 378 18.51 -11.47 -17.68
N THR A 379 18.15 -11.38 -18.96
CA THR A 379 19.03 -10.87 -20.02
C THR A 379 18.87 -9.36 -20.08
N PRO A 380 19.88 -8.55 -19.70
CA PRO A 380 19.84 -7.12 -19.95
C PRO A 380 19.65 -6.89 -21.44
N GLU A 381 18.76 -5.96 -21.81
CA GLU A 381 18.72 -5.44 -23.17
C GLU A 381 20.12 -4.94 -23.52
N GLU A 382 20.65 -5.37 -24.67
CA GLU A 382 21.92 -4.88 -25.19
C GLU A 382 21.84 -3.36 -25.31
N GLN A 383 22.51 -2.64 -24.39
CA GLN A 383 22.80 -1.24 -24.63
C GLN A 383 23.56 -1.17 -25.97
N PRO A 384 23.11 -0.36 -26.95
CA PRO A 384 23.84 -0.25 -28.20
C PRO A 384 25.26 0.18 -27.86
N GLN A 385 26.23 -0.68 -28.20
CA GLN A 385 27.64 -0.38 -28.05
C GLN A 385 27.89 0.99 -28.70
N GLN A 386 28.22 1.99 -27.88
CA GLN A 386 28.78 3.23 -28.42
C GLN A 386 30.05 2.83 -29.16
N GLY A 387 29.96 2.88 -30.49
CA GLY A 387 31.02 2.49 -31.40
C GLY A 387 32.34 3.15 -30.99
N GLY A 388 33.37 2.31 -30.89
CA GLY A 388 34.72 2.74 -30.57
C GLY A 388 35.17 3.86 -31.49
N MET A 389 35.51 5.00 -30.90
CA MET A 389 36.25 6.04 -31.59
C MET A 389 37.72 5.61 -31.60
N GLU A 390 38.18 5.03 -32.72
CA GLU A 390 39.60 4.81 -32.97
C GLU A 390 40.30 6.18 -33.03
N MET A 391 41.12 6.47 -32.02
CA MET A 391 42.10 7.53 -32.09
C MET A 391 43.30 7.00 -32.87
N MET A 392 43.39 7.37 -34.15
CA MET A 392 44.60 7.19 -34.95
C MET A 392 45.62 8.24 -34.53
N TRP A 393 46.81 7.77 -34.14
CA TRP A 393 47.92 8.52 -33.57
C TRP A 393 48.49 9.62 -34.48
#